data_AF-A0A3B9W1T8-F1
#
_entry.id   AF-A0A3B9W1T8-F1
#
_cell.length_a   1.000
_cell.length_b   1.000
_cell.length_c   1.000
_cell.angle_alpha   90.00
_cell.angle_beta   90.00
_cell.angle_gamma   90.00
#
_symmetry.space_group_name_H-M   'P 1'
#
loop_
_entity.id
_entity.type
_entity.pdbx_description
1 polymer ?
#
loop_
_entity_poly.entity_id
_entity_poly.type
_entity_poly.pdbx_seq_one_letter_code
_entity_poly.pdbx_strand_id
1 'polypeptide(L)' 'MSKAPASVSKSGTPTVAPGVVDHSQDLGHGNSPAAWTCVIVMLVGALIASIAFVIANTPIFIAGAAVMVVGLI' A
#
# COMPACT_ATOMS: atom_id res chain seq x y z
N MET A 1 14.85 36.47 -35.65
CA MET A 1 16.09 35.80 -35.21
C MET A 1 15.94 35.54 -33.71
N SER A 2 15.70 34.29 -33.30
CA SER A 2 16.62 33.48 -32.45
C SER A 2 16.85 34.14 -31.07
N LYS A 3 16.49 33.58 -29.92
CA LYS A 3 16.74 32.22 -29.44
C LYS A 3 15.87 31.90 -28.21
N ALA A 4 15.46 30.64 -28.07
CA ALA A 4 15.09 30.06 -26.78
C ALA A 4 16.32 29.96 -25.85
N PRO A 5 16.11 29.97 -24.53
CA PRO A 5 16.91 29.17 -23.61
C PRO A 5 15.99 28.14 -22.93
N ALA A 6 16.12 26.86 -23.27
CA ALA A 6 17.01 25.91 -22.61
C ALA A 6 16.37 25.35 -21.32
N SER A 7 15.83 24.15 -21.47
CA SER A 7 15.49 23.18 -20.43
C SER A 7 16.56 23.13 -19.32
N VAL A 8 16.20 23.57 -18.11
CA VAL A 8 16.95 23.27 -16.90
C VAL A 8 16.63 21.83 -16.48
N SER A 9 17.52 20.92 -16.87
CA SER A 9 17.68 19.63 -16.17
C SER A 9 18.26 19.94 -14.81
N LYS A 10 17.48 19.79 -13.74
CA LYS A 10 18.00 19.82 -12.37
C LYS A 10 18.34 18.39 -11.95
N SER A 11 19.39 17.84 -12.55
CA SER A 11 20.11 16.68 -12.01
C SER A 11 21.03 17.18 -10.90
N GLY A 12 20.49 17.37 -9.71
CA GLY A 12 21.28 17.64 -8.52
C GLY A 12 21.03 16.51 -7.53
N THR A 13 21.92 15.53 -7.49
CA THR A 13 21.99 14.59 -6.37
C THR A 13 22.35 15.41 -5.13
N PRO A 14 21.47 15.55 -4.12
CA PRO A 14 21.84 16.23 -2.89
C PRO A 14 22.85 15.34 -2.16
N THR A 15 24.09 15.79 -2.01
CA THR A 15 25.03 15.16 -1.08
C THR A 15 24.55 15.49 0.33
N VAL A 16 23.76 14.58 0.90
CA VAL A 16 23.22 14.70 2.26
C VAL A 16 24.38 14.57 3.26
N ALA A 17 24.52 15.53 4.18
CA ALA A 17 25.52 15.48 5.25
C ALA A 17 25.34 14.20 6.10
N PRO A 18 26.43 13.55 6.57
CA PRO A 18 26.33 12.33 7.35
C PRO A 18 25.59 12.64 8.65
N GLY A 19 24.34 12.19 8.76
CA GLY A 19 23.45 12.43 9.90
C GLY A 19 22.13 13.14 9.58
N VAL A 20 21.97 13.72 8.38
CA VAL A 20 20.65 14.16 7.90
C VAL A 20 19.94 12.97 7.29
N VAL A 21 18.83 12.55 7.90
CA VAL A 21 17.94 11.56 7.29
C VAL A 21 17.11 12.30 6.24
N ASP A 22 17.30 11.98 4.96
CA ASP A 22 16.55 12.57 3.88
C ASP A 22 15.11 12.03 3.86
N HIS A 23 14.16 12.83 4.35
CA HIS A 23 12.72 12.47 4.36
C HIS A 23 12.05 12.73 3.01
N SER A 24 12.81 13.16 2.00
CA SER A 24 12.32 13.44 0.64
C SER A 24 12.32 12.19 -0.24
N GLN A 25 12.82 11.06 0.26
CA GLN A 25 12.72 9.78 -0.43
C GLN A 25 11.25 9.35 -0.46
N ASP A 26 10.73 8.99 -1.64
CA ASP A 26 9.36 8.49 -1.80
C ASP A 26 9.13 7.30 -0.85
N LEU A 27 8.40 7.52 0.25
CA LEU A 27 7.89 6.44 1.09
C LEU A 27 7.09 5.56 0.14
N GLY A 28 7.56 4.34 -0.12
CA GLY A 28 7.00 3.51 -1.19
C GLY A 28 5.46 3.37 -1.16
N HIS A 29 4.89 2.81 -2.22
CA HIS A 29 3.44 2.76 -2.50
C HIS A 29 2.51 2.18 -1.40
N GLY A 30 3.02 1.78 -0.24
CA GLY A 30 2.27 1.31 0.93
C GLY A 30 1.39 2.37 1.62
N ASN A 31 1.61 3.67 1.39
CA ASN A 31 0.66 4.71 1.83
C ASN A 31 -0.45 5.00 0.81
N SER A 32 -0.47 4.30 -0.33
CA SER A 32 -1.52 4.50 -1.32
C SER A 32 -2.86 3.96 -0.82
N PRO A 33 -3.99 4.60 -1.17
CA PRO A 33 -5.31 4.08 -0.85
C PRO A 33 -5.53 2.65 -1.38
N ALA A 34 -4.99 2.32 -2.54
CA ALA A 34 -5.10 1.00 -3.15
C ALA A 34 -4.36 -0.10 -2.36
N ALA A 35 -3.21 0.22 -1.77
CA ALA A 35 -2.51 -0.74 -0.91
C ALA A 35 -3.33 -1.05 0.35
N TRP A 36 -3.92 -0.02 0.95
CA TRP A 36 -4.73 -0.18 2.17
C TRP A 36 -6.09 -0.83 1.92
N THR A 37 -6.70 -0.65 0.75
CA THR A 37 -7.98 -1.31 0.44
C THR A 37 -7.83 -2.83 0.45
N CYS A 38 -6.78 -3.35 -0.17
CA CYS A 38 -6.43 -4.76 -0.14
C CYS A 38 -6.31 -5.28 1.30
N VAL A 39 -5.49 -4.62 2.12
CA VAL A 39 -5.25 -5.01 3.52
C VAL A 39 -6.55 -4.99 4.34
N ILE A 40 -7.38 -3.95 4.20
CA ILE A 40 -8.64 -3.83 4.95
C ILE A 40 -9.60 -4.96 4.59
N VAL A 41 -9.75 -5.28 3.30
CA VAL A 41 -10.63 -6.36 2.86
C VAL A 41 -10.15 -7.70 3.42
N MET A 42 -8.84 -7.94 3.46
CA MET A 42 -8.28 -9.11 4.14
C MET A 42 -8.62 -9.13 5.62
N LEU A 43 -8.37 -8.03 6.34
CA LEU A 43 -8.62 -7.99 7.78
C LEU A 43 -10.10 -8.26 8.12
N VAL A 44 -11.02 -7.79 7.29
CA VAL A 44 -12.45 -8.09 7.41
C VAL A 44 -12.73 -9.59 7.21
N GLY A 45 -12.17 -10.21 6.15
CA GLY A 45 -12.32 -11.65 5.91
C GLY A 45 -11.76 -12.50 7.06
N ALA A 46 -10.59 -12.14 7.57
CA ALA A 46 -9.96 -12.79 8.72
C ALA A 46 -10.78 -12.66 10.01
N LEU A 47 -11.40 -11.51 10.24
CA LEU A 47 -12.29 -11.28 11.37
C LEU A 47 -13.54 -12.17 11.28
N ILE A 48 -14.18 -12.23 10.10
CA ILE A 48 -15.34 -13.09 9.87
C ILE A 48 -14.99 -14.56 10.10
N ALA A 49 -13.86 -15.03 9.54
CA ALA A 49 -13.39 -16.40 9.72
C ALA A 49 -13.10 -16.72 11.19
N SER A 50 -12.49 -15.80 11.93
CA SER A 50 -12.20 -15.96 13.36
C SER A 50 -13.48 -16.15 14.18
N ILE A 51 -14.48 -15.28 13.96
CA ILE A 51 -15.79 -15.38 14.65
C ILE A 51 -16.49 -16.69 14.28
N ALA A 52 -16.50 -17.06 13.00
CA ALA A 52 -17.13 -18.28 12.50
C ALA A 52 -16.52 -19.55 13.09
N PHE A 53 -15.20 -19.55 13.30
CA PHE A 53 -14.49 -20.66 13.92
C PHE A 53 -14.92 -20.84 15.39
N VAL A 54 -15.06 -19.75 16.16
CA VAL A 54 -15.49 -19.81 17.57
C VAL A 54 -16.89 -20.42 17.71
N ILE A 55 -17.81 -20.12 16.77
CA ILE A 55 -19.18 -20.64 16.79
C ILE A 55 -19.35 -21.96 16.02
N ALA A 56 -18.25 -22.60 15.60
CA ALA A 56 -18.24 -23.84 14.81
C ALA A 56 -19.10 -23.79 13.53
N ASN A 57 -19.17 -22.63 12.87
CA ASN A 57 -19.98 -22.43 11.68
C ASN A 57 -19.12 -22.49 10.40
N THR A 58 -19.01 -23.69 9.84
CA THR A 58 -18.24 -23.96 8.62
C THR A 58 -18.65 -23.10 7.41
N PRO A 59 -19.94 -22.90 7.07
CA PRO A 59 -20.29 -22.10 5.89
C PRO A 59 -19.88 -20.63 6.04
N ILE A 60 -20.02 -20.02 7.22
CA ILE A 60 -19.56 -18.64 7.45
C ILE A 60 -18.03 -18.57 7.42
N PHE A 61 -17.33 -19.60 7.91
CA PHE A 61 -15.87 -19.67 7.82
C PHE A 61 -15.39 -19.65 6.36
N ILE A 62 -16.02 -20.44 5.50
CA ILE A 62 -15.72 -20.46 4.05
C ILE A 62 -16.04 -19.09 3.42
N ALA A 63 -17.13 -18.43 3.82
CA ALA A 63 -17.44 -17.09 3.35
C ALA A 63 -16.36 -16.07 3.75
N GLY A 64 -15.85 -16.13 4.99
CA GLY A 64 -14.73 -15.29 5.43
C GLY A 64 -13.45 -15.53 4.61
N ALA A 65 -13.15 -16.80 4.31
CA ALA A 65 -12.03 -17.15 3.43
C ALA A 65 -12.24 -16.66 1.99
N ALA A 66 -13.47 -16.68 1.47
CA ALA A 66 -13.77 -16.12 0.14
C ALA A 66 -13.56 -14.59 0.10
N VAL A 67 -13.93 -13.87 1.16
CA VAL A 67 -13.65 -12.42 1.29
C VAL A 67 -12.14 -12.15 1.29
N MET A 68 -11.35 -13.02 1.92
CA MET A 68 -9.87 -12.97 1.82
C MET A 68 -9.39 -13.16 0.38
N VAL A 69 -10.02 -14.01 -0.43
CA VAL A 69 -9.59 -14.14 -1.83
C VAL A 69 -9.96 -12.90 -2.64
N VAL A 70 -11.11 -12.28 -2.36
CA VAL A 70 -11.60 -11.10 -3.10
C VAL A 70 -10.65 -9.91 -2.99
N GLY A 71 -10.07 -9.62 -1.83
CA GLY A 71 -9.14 -8.49 -1.75
C GLY A 71 -7.73 -8.77 -2.26
N LEU A 72 -7.42 -9.99 -2.74
CA LEU A 72 -6.19 -10.24 -3.52
C LEU A 72 -6.32 -9.76 -4.98
N ILE A 73 -7.54 -9.46 -5.42
CA ILE A 73 -7.90 -9.09 -6.79
C ILE A 73 -8.26 -7.60 -6.84
#